data_AF-A0A0Q9U7F0-F1
#
_entry.id   AF-A0A0Q9U7F0-F1
#
_cell.length_a   1.000
_cell.length_b   1.000
_cell.length_c   1.000
_cell.angle_alpha   90.00
_cell.angle_beta   90.00
_cell.angle_gamma   90.00
#
_symmetry.space_group_name_H-M   'P 1'
#
loop_
_entity.id
_entity.type
_entity.pdbx_description
1 polymer ?
#
loop_
_entity_poly.entity_id
_entity_poly.type
_entity_poly.pdbx_seq_one_letter_code
_entity_poly.pdbx_strand_id
1 'polypeptide(L)' 'MWKQMLLTEQLEIQMDESNQLFEVKLRRTEQEETAIVQLNHAELIQILHTLLEINRSFRGDISYFQSVQVQVKLSSIS' A
#
# COMPACT_ATOMS: atom_id res chain seq x y z
N MET A 1 -21.13 9.26 11.16
CA MET A 1 -21.66 9.61 9.80
C MET A 1 -20.55 9.29 8.83
N TRP A 2 -20.82 8.46 7.81
CA TRP A 2 -19.79 8.10 6.83
C TRP A 2 -19.45 9.28 5.93
N LYS A 3 -18.15 9.53 5.76
CA LYS A 3 -17.59 10.59 4.92
C LYS A 3 -16.69 9.98 3.86
N GLN A 4 -16.96 10.31 2.60
CA GLN A 4 -16.13 9.85 1.50
C GLN A 4 -14.78 10.60 1.52
N MET A 5 -13.68 9.84 1.53
CA MET A 5 -12.32 10.37 1.49
C MET A 5 -11.68 10.19 0.11
N LEU A 6 -11.96 9.08 -0.56
CA LEU A 6 -11.43 8.78 -1.88
C LEU A 6 -12.47 8.00 -2.69
N LEU A 7 -12.59 8.31 -3.97
CA LEU A 7 -13.39 7.55 -4.92
C LEU A 7 -12.68 7.51 -6.27
N THR A 8 -12.42 6.30 -6.75
CA THR A 8 -11.93 5.99 -8.09
C THR A 8 -12.79 4.89 -8.70
N GLU A 9 -12.50 4.48 -9.94
CA GLU A 9 -13.23 3.38 -10.59
C GLU A 9 -13.10 2.05 -9.83
N GLN A 10 -11.95 1.80 -9.20
CA GLN A 10 -11.63 0.52 -8.57
C GLN A 10 -11.53 0.58 -7.04
N LEU A 11 -11.42 1.78 -6.45
CA LEU A 11 -11.17 1.96 -5.02
C LEU A 11 -12.04 3.07 -4.44
N GLU A 12 -12.70 2.78 -3.34
CA GLU A 12 -13.45 3.76 -2.54
C GLU A 12 -12.99 3.68 -1.08
N ILE A 13 -12.77 4.83 -0.45
CA ILE A 13 -12.42 4.92 0.98
C ILE A 13 -13.42 5.85 1.65
N GLN A 14 -14.06 5.36 2.71
CA GLN A 14 -14.97 6.10 3.55
C GLN A 14 -14.49 6.07 5.00
N MET A 15 -14.79 7.10 5.78
CA MET A 15 -14.48 7.20 7.20
C MET A 15 -15.76 7.42 8.00
N ASP A 16 -15.94 6.65 9.07
CA ASP A 16 -16.91 6.97 10.11
C ASP A 16 -16.21 7.81 11.19
N GLU A 17 -16.38 9.13 11.12
CA GLU A 17 -15.75 10.07 12.05
C GLU A 17 -16.09 9.77 13.52
N SER A 18 -17.26 9.16 13.77
CA SER A 18 -17.76 8.87 15.12
C SER A 18 -17.04 7.69 15.77
N ASN A 19 -16.67 6.68 14.97
CA ASN A 19 -16.08 5.43 15.44
C ASN A 19 -14.60 5.28 15.06
N GLN A 20 -14.03 6.26 14.35
CA GLN A 20 -12.65 6.24 13.85
C GLN A 20 -12.34 5.00 13.00
N LEU A 21 -13.35 4.51 12.29
CA LEU A 21 -13.25 3.38 11.38
C LEU A 21 -13.18 3.85 9.94
N PHE A 22 -12.46 3.09 9.13
CA PHE A 22 -12.34 3.29 7.70
C PHE A 22 -12.92 2.09 6.98
N GLU A 23 -13.67 2.34 5.93
CA GLU A 23 -14.18 1.30 5.03
C GLU A 23 -13.52 1.46 3.67
N VAL A 24 -12.83 0.41 3.23
CA VAL A 24 -12.16 0.35 1.93
C VAL A 24 -12.93 -0.63 1.06
N LYS A 25 -13.41 -0.15 -0.09
CA LYS A 25 -14.13 -0.97 -1.08
C LYS A 25 -13.29 -1.10 -2.34
N LEU A 26 -13.02 -2.33 -2.73
CA LEU A 26 -12.29 -2.69 -3.95
C LEU A 26 -13.29 -3.27 -4.94
N ARG A 27 -13.47 -2.58 -6.07
CA ARG A 27 -14.35 -3.00 -7.16
C ARG A 27 -13.53 -3.76 -8.19
N ARG A 28 -13.94 -4.99 -8.52
CA ARG A 28 -13.34 -5.73 -9.63
C ARG A 28 -14.08 -5.36 -10.92
N THR A 29 -13.35 -5.01 -11.98
CA THR A 29 -13.97 -4.55 -13.23
C THR A 29 -14.70 -5.67 -13.97
N GLU A 30 -14.34 -6.93 -13.73
CA GLU A 30 -14.86 -8.10 -14.46
C GLU A 30 -15.95 -8.87 -13.69
N GLN A 31 -16.14 -8.57 -12.40
CA GLN A 31 -17.08 -9.25 -11.52
C GLN A 31 -17.79 -8.17 -10.71
N GLU A 32 -19.13 -8.17 -10.64
CA GLU A 32 -19.89 -7.23 -9.79
C GLU A 32 -19.58 -7.36 -8.27
N GLU A 33 -18.63 -8.24 -7.92
CA GLU A 33 -18.13 -8.40 -6.57
C GLU A 33 -17.29 -7.20 -6.12
N THR A 34 -17.76 -6.59 -5.03
CA THR A 34 -17.04 -5.56 -4.30
C THR A 34 -16.49 -6.17 -3.02
N ALA A 35 -15.18 -6.20 -2.87
CA ALA A 35 -14.55 -6.58 -1.61
C ALA A 35 -14.58 -5.37 -0.66
N ILE A 36 -15.12 -5.55 0.54
CA ILE A 36 -15.22 -4.51 1.56
C ILE A 36 -14.39 -4.93 2.75
N VAL A 37 -13.51 -4.04 3.21
CA VAL A 37 -12.66 -4.24 4.39
C VAL A 37 -12.83 -3.04 5.31
N GLN A 38 -13.06 -3.32 6.59
CA GLN A 38 -13.05 -2.30 7.64
C GLN A 38 -11.71 -2.31 8.36
N LEU A 39 -11.16 -1.12 8.57
CA LEU A 39 -9.82 -0.90 9.11
C LEU A 39 -9.87 0.19 10.18
N ASN A 40 -9.02 0.06 11.19
CA ASN A 40 -8.67 1.19 12.05
C ASN A 40 -7.64 2.11 11.36
N HIS A 41 -7.35 3.25 11.98
CA HIS A 41 -6.42 4.23 11.43
C HIS A 41 -5.01 3.68 11.17
N ALA A 42 -4.46 2.91 12.11
CA ALA A 42 -3.10 2.38 11.98
C ALA A 42 -2.99 1.37 10.83
N GLU A 43 -3.99 0.50 10.69
CA GLU A 43 -4.06 -0.48 9.60
C GLU A 43 -4.15 0.20 8.22
N LEU A 44 -5.01 1.22 8.10
CA LEU A 44 -5.13 1.98 6.85
C LEU A 44 -3.81 2.66 6.49
N ILE A 45 -3.17 3.35 7.44
CA ILE A 45 -1.90 4.03 7.22
C ILE A 45 -0.81 3.05 6.79
N GLN A 46 -0.74 1.87 7.42
CA GLN A 46 0.23 0.85 7.06
C GLN A 46 0.04 0.36 5.63
N ILE A 47 -1.21 0.08 5.21
CA ILE A 47 -1.51 -0.33 3.82
C ILE A 47 -1.12 0.77 2.83
N LEU A 48 -1.50 2.02 3.09
CA LEU A 48 -1.16 3.15 2.22
C LEU A 48 0.37 3.32 2.08
N HIS A 49 1.10 3.19 3.19
CA HIS A 49 2.56 3.25 3.16
C HIS A 49 3.15 2.14 2.30
N THR A 50 2.72 0.89 2.50
CA THR A 50 3.17 -0.25 1.71
C THR A 50 2.88 -0.05 0.22
N LEU A 51 1.69 0.44 -0.15
CA LEU A 51 1.34 0.70 -1.55
C LEU A 51 2.23 1.80 -2.17
N LEU A 52 2.56 2.85 -1.40
CA LEU A 52 3.45 3.91 -1.85
C LEU A 52 4.89 3.42 -2.04
N GLU A 53 5.41 2.60 -1.12
CA GLU A 53 6.72 1.97 -1.27
C GLU A 53 6.79 1.08 -2.51
N ILE A 54 5.77 0.23 -2.72
CA ILE A 54 5.64 -0.59 -3.92
C ILE A 54 5.67 0.30 -5.18
N ASN A 55 4.89 1.40 -5.19
CA ASN A 55 4.84 2.30 -6.32
C ASN A 55 6.19 2.96 -6.63
N ARG A 56 6.87 3.46 -5.59
CA ARG A 56 8.23 4.04 -5.70
C ARG A 56 9.21 3.01 -6.26
N SER A 57 9.09 1.76 -5.84
CA SER A 57 9.95 0.69 -6.34
C SER A 57 9.73 0.40 -7.82
N PHE A 58 8.48 0.40 -8.29
CA PHE A 58 8.18 0.20 -9.71
C PHE A 58 8.58 1.37 -10.60
N ARG A 59 8.54 2.61 -10.06
CA ARG A 59 9.05 3.81 -10.76
C ARG A 59 10.58 3.88 -10.83
N GLY A 60 11.28 3.02 -10.08
CA GLY A 60 12.73 3.04 -9.97
C GLY A 60 13.29 4.07 -8.98
N ASP A 61 12.43 4.72 -8.19
CA ASP A 61 12.83 5.69 -7.15
C ASP A 61 13.56 5.02 -5.99
N ILE A 62 13.31 3.72 -5.77
CA ILE A 62 13.99 2.86 -4.80
C ILE A 62 14.27 1.51 -5.47
N SER A 63 15.43 0.90 -5.18
CA SER A 63 15.74 -0.43 -5.73
C SER A 63 14.80 -1.49 -5.15
N TYR A 64 14.10 -2.23 -6.02
CA TYR A 64 13.21 -3.33 -5.67
C TYR A 64 13.94 -4.50 -4.98
N PHE A 65 15.22 -4.67 -5.30
CA PHE A 65 16.12 -5.58 -4.61
C PHE A 65 17.24 -4.78 -3.98
N GLN A 66 17.44 -4.91 -2.67
CA GLN A 66 18.75 -4.60 -2.09
C GLN A 66 19.75 -5.55 -2.73
N SER A 67 20.57 -5.06 -3.66
CA SER A 67 21.79 -5.76 -4.01
C SER A 67 22.61 -5.84 -2.73
N VAL A 68 22.62 -7.00 -2.09
CA VAL A 68 23.63 -7.32 -1.08
C VAL A 68 24.95 -7.22 -1.84
N GLN A 69 25.59 -6.06 -1.76
CA GLN A 69 26.98 -5.93 -2.16
C GLN A 69 27.76 -6.78 -1.16
N VAL A 70 27.88 -8.07 -1.47
CA VAL A 70 28.90 -8.92 -0.87
C VAL A 70 30.21 -8.29 -1.31
N GLN A 71 30.73 -7.41 -0.45
CA GLN A 71 32.05 -6.84 -0.57
C GLN A 71 33.01 -8.01 -0.34
N VAL A 72 33.24 -8.82 -1.39
CA VAL A 72 34.32 -9.80 -1.40
C VAL A 72 35.59 -8.99 -1.37
N LYS A 73 36.08 -8.73 -0.16
CA LYS A 73 37.41 -8.22 0.10
C LYS A 73 38.37 -9.32 -0.34
N LEU A 74 38.67 -9.36 -1.65
CA LEU A 74 39.87 -10.00 -2.17
C LEU A 74 41.04 -9.15 -1.68
N SER A 75 41.38 -9.32 -0.40
CA SER A 75 42.68 -8.96 0.11
C SER A 75 43.67 -9.81 -0.67
N SER A 76 44.38 -9.15 -1.57
CA SER A 76 45.65 -9.55 -2.14
C SER A 76 46.48 -10.24 -1.06
N ILE A 77 46.65 -11.55 -1.18
CA ILE A 77 47.72 -12.26 -0.49
C ILE A 77 48.85 -12.37 -1.50
N SER A 78 49.96 -11.80 -1.06
CA SER A 78 51.30 -11.68 -1.63
C SER A 78 51.83 -12.93 -2.30
#